data_AF-A0A359CTA8-F1
#
_entry.id   AF-A0A359CTA8-F1
#
_cell.length_a   1.000
_cell.length_b   1.000
_cell.length_c   1.000
_cell.angle_alpha   90.00
_cell.angle_beta   90.00
_cell.angle_gamma   90.00
#
_symmetry.space_group_name_H-M   'P 1'
#
loop_
_entity.id
_entity.type
_entity.pdbx_description
1 polymer ?
#
loop_
_entity_poly.entity_id
_entity_poly.type
_entity_poly.pdbx_seq_one_letter_code
_entity_poly.pdbx_strand_id
1 'polypeptide(L)' 'MIYDANSQKLLVKNLPANSLVQVFNSLGSMVAQTSASEECKISLIPKRAYYVRIISNNSLHTHKIVTF' A
#
# COMPACT_ATOMS: atom_id res chain seq x y z
N MET A 1 -4.91 2.32 -7.14
CA MET A 1 -3.57 2.55 -6.53
C MET A 1 -2.67 3.13 -7.60
N ILE A 2 -1.88 4.15 -7.25
CA ILE A 2 -0.99 4.85 -8.19
C ILE A 2 0.40 4.85 -7.57
N TYR A 3 1.40 4.40 -8.33
CA TYR A 3 2.80 4.51 -7.94
C TYR A 3 3.45 5.66 -8.71
N ASP A 4 4.12 6.55 -7.99
CA ASP A 4 4.97 7.60 -8.54
C ASP A 4 6.44 7.17 -8.39
N ALA A 5 7.03 6.81 -9.52
CA ALA A 5 8.42 6.38 -9.63
C ALA A 5 9.45 7.48 -9.35
N ASN A 6 9.11 8.75 -9.64
CA ASN A 6 10.03 9.88 -9.47
C ASN A 6 10.18 10.23 -7.99
N SER A 7 9.08 10.13 -7.23
CA SER A 7 9.08 10.43 -5.80
C SER A 7 9.17 9.19 -4.90
N GLN A 8 9.20 7.98 -5.48
CA GLN A 8 9.15 6.69 -4.78
C GLN A 8 7.98 6.61 -3.80
N LYS A 9 6.80 7.08 -4.26
CA LYS A 9 5.59 7.15 -3.45
C LYS A 9 4.51 6.23 -4.01
N LEU A 10 3.87 5.50 -3.12
CA LEU A 10 2.64 4.78 -3.41
C LEU A 10 1.45 5.54 -2.82
N LEU A 11 0.49 5.87 -3.68
CA LEU A 11 -0.79 6.47 -3.30
C LEU A 11 -1.89 5.42 -3.37
N VAL A 12 -2.48 5.12 -2.22
CA VAL A 12 -3.66 4.26 -2.10
C VAL A 12 -4.86 5.18 -1.89
N LYS A 13 -5.87 5.06 -2.76
CA LYS A 13 -7.09 5.90 -2.75
C LYS A 13 -8.32 5.03 -2.58
N ASN A 14 -9.46 5.66 -2.32
CA ASN A 14 -10.76 5.04 -2.13
C ASN A 14 -10.75 4.01 -0.99
N LEU A 15 -10.01 4.32 0.08
CA LEU A 15 -9.97 3.51 1.28
C LEU A 15 -11.27 3.69 2.07
N PRO A 16 -11.95 2.61 2.48
CA PRO A 16 -12.99 2.69 3.49
C PRO A 16 -12.49 3.37 4.77
N ALA A 17 -13.39 3.94 5.55
CA ALA A 17 -13.04 4.53 6.84
C ALA A 17 -12.34 3.50 7.75
N ASN A 18 -11.31 3.95 8.47
CA ASN A 18 -10.53 3.12 9.40
C ASN A 18 -9.83 1.92 8.72
N SER A 19 -9.37 2.09 7.49
CA SER A 19 -8.60 1.06 6.80
C SER A 19 -7.19 0.95 7.35
N LEU A 20 -6.74 -0.27 7.67
CA LEU A 20 -5.35 -0.59 7.93
C LEU A 20 -4.69 -1.00 6.61
N VAL A 21 -3.70 -0.23 6.17
CA VAL A 21 -2.91 -0.50 4.96
C VAL A 21 -1.54 -1.05 5.37
N GLN A 22 -1.21 -2.24 4.91
CA GLN A 22 0.07 -2.91 5.13
C GLN A 22 0.76 -3.16 3.79
N VAL A 23 2.06 -2.92 3.72
CA VAL A 23 2.86 -3.14 2.51
C VAL A 23 3.92 -4.19 2.80
N PHE A 24 3.99 -5.20 1.96
CA PHE A 24 4.96 -6.29 2.03
C PHE A 24 5.84 -6.28 0.78
N ASN A 25 7.12 -6.55 0.95
CA ASN A 25 8.03 -6.77 -0.17
C ASN A 25 7.80 -8.17 -0.80
N SER A 26 8.51 -8.48 -1.88
CA SER A 26 8.43 -9.78 -2.56
C SER A 26 8.89 -10.98 -1.73
N LEU A 27 9.62 -10.75 -0.64
CA LEU A 27 10.05 -11.78 0.32
C LEU A 27 9.01 -12.01 1.43
N GLY A 28 7.89 -11.27 1.42
CA GLY A 28 6.86 -11.34 2.43
C GLY A 28 7.15 -10.53 3.70
N SER A 29 8.23 -9.74 3.75
CA SER A 29 8.52 -8.85 4.89
C SER A 29 7.68 -7.58 4.81
N MET A 30 7.07 -7.18 5.93
CA MET A 30 6.35 -5.90 6.02
C MET A 30 7.33 -4.74 6.02
N VAL A 31 7.13 -3.78 5.12
CA VAL A 31 8.00 -2.60 4.95
C VAL A 31 7.31 -1.30 5.36
N ALA A 32 5.98 -1.27 5.38
CA ALA A 32 5.20 -0.13 5.84
C ALA A 32 3.85 -0.57 6.38
N GLN A 33 3.33 0.20 7.34
CA GLN A 33 1.98 0.06 7.85
C GLN A 33 1.43 1.44 8.19
N THR A 34 0.17 1.71 7.86
CA THR A 34 -0.52 2.93 8.24
C THR A 34 -2.03 2.70 8.35
N SER A 35 -2.69 3.45 9.24
CA SER A 35 -4.14 3.51 9.30
C SER A 35 -4.61 4.78 8.59
N ALA A 36 -5.58 4.67 7.70
CA ALA A 36 -6.07 5.80 6.92
C ALA A 36 -7.55 5.65 6.54
N SER A 37 -8.17 6.79 6.26
CA SER A 37 -9.50 6.90 5.68
C SER A 37 -9.35 7.67 4.36
N GLU A 38 -10.10 7.27 3.32
CA GLU A 38 -10.10 7.84 1.98
C GLU A 38 -8.81 7.62 1.17
N GLU A 39 -7.66 8.10 1.64
CA GLU A 39 -6.36 7.89 0.98
C GLU A 39 -5.17 7.85 1.94
N CYS A 40 -4.08 7.21 1.51
CA CYS A 40 -2.80 7.28 2.19
C CYS A 40 -1.62 7.33 1.21
N LYS A 41 -0.56 8.02 1.63
CA LYS A 41 0.70 8.11 0.91
C LYS A 41 1.78 7.33 1.66
N ILE A 42 2.39 6.37 0.97
CA ILE A 42 3.49 5.56 1.49
C ILE A 42 4.73 5.98 0.72
N SER A 43 5.65 6.65 1.42
CA SER A 43 6.90 7.15 0.85
C SER A 43 8.03 6.13 0.98
N LEU A 44 9.13 6.37 0.28
CA LEU A 44 10.33 5.51 0.34
C LEU A 44 10.02 4.06 -0.05
N ILE A 45 9.25 3.88 -1.12
CA ILE A 45 8.97 2.59 -1.76
C ILE A 45 9.83 2.50 -3.04
N PRO A 46 11.04 1.89 -2.98
CA PRO A 46 11.89 1.67 -4.14
C PRO A 46 11.18 0.94 -5.30
N LYS A 47 11.77 0.98 -6.49
CA LYS A 47 11.26 0.26 -7.66
C LYS A 47 11.43 -1.26 -7.51
N ARG A 48 10.40 -1.98 -7.07
CA ARG A 48 10.32 -3.44 -6.84
C ARG A 48 8.85 -3.93 -6.87
N ALA A 49 8.65 -5.24 -6.75
CA ALA A 49 7.31 -5.79 -6.53
C ALA A 49 6.92 -5.73 -5.04
N TYR A 50 5.70 -5.28 -4.77
CA TYR A 50 5.09 -5.20 -3.44
C TYR A 50 3.70 -5.81 -3.42
N TYR A 51 3.29 -6.24 -2.23
CA TYR A 51 1.92 -6.65 -1.93
C TYR A 51 1.33 -5.67 -0.93
N VAL A 52 0.21 -5.05 -1.27
CA VAL A 52 -0.52 -4.12 -0.40
C VAL A 52 -1.75 -4.85 0.12
N ARG A 53 -1.84 -5.00 1.44
CA ARG A 53 -3.04 -5.47 2.12
C ARG A 53 -3.81 -4.29 2.67
N ILE A 54 -5.11 -4.26 2.41
CA ILE A 54 -6.04 -3.27 2.93
C ILE A 54 -7.05 -4.05 3.77
N ILE A 55 -7.10 -3.75 5.06
CA ILE A 55 -8.01 -4.37 6.03
C ILE A 55 -9.00 -3.31 6.47
N SER A 56 -10.28 -3.54 6.24
CA SER A 56 -11.35 -2.61 6.60
C SER A 56 -12.66 -3.35 6.83
N ASN A 57 -13.40 -3.03 7.90
CA ASN A 57 -14.74 -3.58 8.17
C ASN A 57 -14.80 -5.12 8.04
N ASN A 58 -13.88 -5.83 8.71
CA ASN A 58 -13.74 -7.30 8.65
C ASN A 58 -13.46 -7.88 7.24
N SER A 59 -13.15 -7.03 6.26
CA SER A 59 -12.75 -7.44 4.91
C SER A 59 -11.25 -7.25 4.71
N LEU A 60 -10.63 -8.19 4.00
CA LEU A 60 -9.22 -8.14 3.61
C LEU A 60 -9.13 -8.13 2.08
N HIS A 61 -8.53 -7.08 1.53
CA HIS A 61 -8.20 -6.98 0.11
C HIS A 61 -6.69 -6.99 -0.06
N THR A 62 -6.17 -7.80 -0.99
CA THR A 62 -4.73 -7.85 -1.29
C THR A 62 -4.52 -7.49 -2.76
N HIS A 63 -3.59 -6.57 -3.01
CA HIS A 63 -3.22 -6.13 -4.34
C HIS A 63 -1.71 -6.26 -4.55
N LYS A 64 -1.32 -6.86 -5.68
CA LYS A 64 0.07 -6.87 -6.12
C LYS A 64 0.34 -5.60 -6.93
N ILE A 65 1.44 -4.93 -6.61
CA ILE A 65 1.93 -3.77 -7.35
C ILE A 65 3.35 -4.08 -7.81
N VAL A 66 3.60 -3.93 -9.10
CA VAL A 66 4.94 -4.03 -9.67
C VAL A 66 5.36 -2.62 -10.05
N THR A 67 6.42 -2.11 -9.43
CA THR A 67 6.94 -0.78 -9.69
C THR A 67 8.18 -0.87 -10.59
N PHE A 68 8.19 -0.12 -11.70
CA PHE A 68 9.24 -0.09 -12.73
C PHE A 68 9.78 1.32 -12.98
#